data_AF-A0A5M4DC79-F1
#
_entry.id   AF-A0A5M4DC79-F1
#
_cell.length_a   1.000
_cell.length_b   1.000
_cell.length_c   1.000
_cell.angle_alpha   90.00
_cell.angle_beta   90.00
_cell.angle_gamma   90.00
#
_symmetry.space_group_name_H-M   'P 1'
#
loop_
_entity.id
_entity.type
_entity.pdbx_description
1 polymer ?
#
loop_
_entity_poly.entity_id
_entity_poly.type
_entity_poly.pdbx_seq_one_letter_code
_entity_poly.pdbx_strand_id
1 'polypeptide(L)'
;MGAAISLVAGFISISLISLPLPGPKLAGTLVYLSVLSLAAVGSGGLALLAGERLRPLDPALSEFRAVAKGSAILVASGLLPLLGWFVFVPAMLFVSVGAGVMALLGRSPSRTGLAVNPEGV
;
A
#
# COMPACT_ATOMS: atom_id res chain seq x y z
N MET A 1 7.59 -6.87 -7.02
CA MET A 1 6.43 -7.79 -6.92
C MET A 1 5.11 -7.05 -7.12
N GLY A 2 4.78 -6.06 -6.30
CA GLY A 2 3.51 -5.33 -6.43
C GLY A 2 3.28 -4.72 -7.82
N ALA A 3 4.30 -4.08 -8.43
CA ALA A 3 4.19 -3.58 -9.82
C ALA A 3 3.81 -4.67 -10.84
N ALA A 4 4.46 -5.84 -10.79
CA ALA A 4 4.15 -6.94 -11.69
C ALA A 4 2.71 -7.46 -11.50
N ILE A 5 2.28 -7.61 -10.25
CA ILE A 5 0.91 -8.05 -9.92
C ILE A 5 -0.10 -7.02 -10.42
N SER A 6 0.10 -5.74 -10.11
CA SER A 6 -0.80 -4.67 -10.52
C SER A 6 -0.87 -4.52 -12.04
N LEU A 7 0.25 -4.62 -12.75
CA LEU A 7 0.28 -4.50 -14.21
C LEU A 7 -0.41 -5.69 -14.89
N VAL A 8 -0.07 -6.92 -14.50
CA VAL A 8 -0.65 -8.12 -15.11
C VAL A 8 -2.13 -8.26 -14.76
N ALA A 9 -2.48 -8.19 -13.48
CA ALA A 9 -3.87 -8.32 -13.04
C ALA A 9 -4.72 -7.14 -13.52
N GLY A 10 -4.16 -5.93 -13.52
CA GLY A 10 -4.82 -4.74 -14.05
C GLY A 10 -5.10 -4.85 -15.54
N PHE A 11 -4.12 -5.27 -16.34
CA PHE A 11 -4.30 -5.48 -17.78
C PHE A 11 -5.37 -6.52 -18.10
N ILE A 12 -5.33 -7.69 -17.43
CA ILE A 12 -6.33 -8.75 -17.59
C ILE A 12 -7.71 -8.25 -17.20
N SER A 13 -7.82 -7.56 -16.06
CA SER A 13 -9.08 -7.04 -15.54
C SER A 13 -9.71 -6.00 -16.48
N ILE A 14 -8.93 -5.00 -16.92
CA ILE A 14 -9.42 -3.96 -17.85
C ILE A 14 -9.87 -4.58 -19.17
N SER A 15 -9.10 -5.55 -19.69
CA SER A 15 -9.46 -6.28 -20.90
C SER A 15 -10.80 -7.00 -20.76
N LEU A 16 -11.02 -7.70 -19.64
CA LEU A 16 -12.27 -8.40 -19.33
C LEU A 16 -13.47 -7.46 -19.14
N ILE A 17 -13.27 -6.30 -18.48
CA ILE A 17 -14.32 -5.29 -18.27
C ILE A 17 -14.74 -4.63 -19.59
N SER A 18 -13.82 -4.51 -20.53
CA SER A 18 -14.08 -3.89 -21.84
C SER A 18 -14.93 -4.78 -22.77
N LEU A 19 -15.11 -6.06 -22.45
CA LEU A 19 -16.00 -6.94 -23.22
C LEU A 19 -17.47 -6.63 -22.92
N PRO A 20 -18.36 -6.59 -23.93
CA PRO A 20 -19.78 -6.32 -23.76
C PRO A 20 -20.57 -7.52 -23.17
N LEU A 21 -19.89 -8.61 -22.79
CA LEU A 21 -20.51 -9.81 -22.21
C LEU A 21 -20.57 -9.70 -20.68
N PRO A 22 -21.71 -10.07 -20.04
CA PRO A 22 -21.89 -9.87 -18.59
C PRO A 22 -20.96 -10.73 -17.72
N GLY A 23 -20.65 -11.97 -18.14
CA GLY A 23 -19.79 -12.89 -17.38
C GLY A 23 -18.34 -12.40 -17.24
N PRO A 24 -17.62 -12.16 -18.35
CA PRO A 24 -16.26 -11.61 -18.33
C PRO A 24 -16.17 -10.28 -17.59
N LYS A 25 -17.16 -9.40 -17.76
CA LYS A 25 -17.22 -8.11 -17.07
C LYS A 25 -17.28 -8.27 -15.55
N LEU A 26 -18.08 -9.21 -15.04
CA LEU A 26 -18.14 -9.52 -13.62
C LEU A 26 -16.80 -10.06 -13.12
N ALA A 27 -16.21 -11.03 -13.82
CA ALA A 27 -14.91 -11.60 -13.47
C ALA A 27 -13.81 -10.52 -13.45
N GLY A 28 -13.76 -9.66 -14.47
CA GLY A 28 -12.82 -8.54 -14.53
C GLY A 28 -13.02 -7.56 -13.36
N THR A 29 -14.26 -7.26 -13.00
CA THR A 29 -14.58 -6.38 -11.85
C THR A 29 -14.15 -7.00 -10.52
N LEU A 30 -14.37 -8.31 -10.32
CA LEU A 30 -13.92 -9.01 -9.12
C LEU A 30 -12.40 -9.01 -8.98
N VAL A 31 -11.68 -9.23 -10.07
CA VAL A 31 -10.21 -9.15 -10.09
C VAL A 31 -9.76 -7.72 -9.77
N TYR A 32 -10.40 -6.70 -10.37
CA TYR A 32 -10.10 -5.30 -10.10
C TYR A 32 -10.24 -4.95 -8.62
N LEU A 33 -11.40 -5.29 -8.04
CA LEU A 33 -11.70 -5.03 -6.63
C LEU A 33 -10.76 -5.79 -5.70
N SER A 34 -10.34 -6.99 -6.07
CA SER A 34 -9.37 -7.76 -5.30
C SER A 34 -8.01 -7.06 -5.25
N VAL A 35 -7.54 -6.53 -6.39
CA VAL A 35 -6.29 -5.73 -6.45
C VAL A 35 -6.41 -4.44 -5.65
N LEU A 36 -7.55 -3.74 -5.75
CA LEU A 36 -7.79 -2.53 -4.95
C LEU A 36 -7.87 -2.82 -3.45
N SER A 37 -8.46 -3.95 -3.05
CA SER A 37 -8.50 -4.38 -1.65
C SER A 37 -7.09 -4.64 -1.11
N LEU A 38 -6.24 -5.31 -1.88
CA LEU A 38 -4.82 -5.50 -1.52
C LEU A 38 -4.08 -4.16 -1.38
N ALA A 39 -4.32 -3.23 -2.32
CA ALA A 39 -3.77 -1.89 -2.23
C ALA A 39 -4.24 -1.16 -0.96
N ALA A 40 -5.54 -1.25 -0.62
CA ALA A 40 -6.09 -0.64 0.58
C ALA A 40 -5.43 -1.20 1.84
N VAL A 41 -5.32 -2.52 1.97
CA VAL A 41 -4.64 -3.17 3.11
C VAL A 41 -3.17 -2.74 3.21
N GLY A 42 -2.43 -2.78 2.10
CA GLY A 42 -1.02 -2.38 2.11
C GLY A 42 -0.79 -0.90 2.37
N SER A 43 -1.72 -0.04 1.96
CA SER A 43 -1.66 1.41 2.22
C SER A 43 -1.75 1.73 3.71
N GLY A 44 -2.46 0.91 4.50
CA GLY A 44 -2.46 1.02 5.96
C GLY A 44 -1.07 0.82 6.56
N GLY A 45 -0.29 -0.14 6.04
CA GLY A 45 1.10 -0.35 6.42
C GLY A 45 2.01 0.84 6.05
N LEU A 46 1.78 1.46 4.90
CA LEU A 46 2.50 2.69 4.51
C LEU A 46 2.15 3.87 5.41
N ALA A 47 0.88 4.02 5.81
CA ALA A 47 0.46 5.07 6.74
C ALA A 47 1.08 4.87 8.13
N LEU A 48 1.16 3.63 8.62
CA LEU A 48 1.87 3.29 9.85
C LEU A 48 3.35 3.63 9.76
N LEU A 49 4.02 3.21 8.67
CA LEU A 49 5.43 3.50 8.45
C LEU A 49 5.69 5.01 8.37
N ALA A 50 4.86 5.76 7.63
CA ALA A 50 4.96 7.21 7.57
C ALA A 50 4.76 7.86 8.95
N GLY A 51 3.79 7.38 9.73
CA GLY A 51 3.56 7.81 11.11
C GLY A 51 4.75 7.55 12.03
N GLU A 52 5.35 6.35 11.97
CA GLU A 52 6.56 6.02 12.72
C GLU A 52 7.72 6.96 12.38
N ARG A 53 7.86 7.36 11.11
CA ARG A 53 8.89 8.32 10.68
C ARG A 53 8.64 9.75 11.17
N LEU A 54 7.41 10.09 11.53
CA LEU A 54 7.05 11.41 12.07
C LEU A 54 7.23 11.50 13.59
N ARG A 55 7.21 10.38 14.31
CA ARG A 55 7.35 10.37 15.79
C ARG A 55 8.66 11.00 16.30
N PRO A 56 9.84 10.79 15.68
CA PRO A 56 11.08 11.45 16.11
C PRO A 56 11.05 12.97 15.97
N LEU A 57 10.22 13.50 15.06
CA LEU A 57 10.10 14.94 14.81
C LEU A 57 9.12 15.62 15.79
N ASP A 58 8.23 14.87 16.42
CA ASP A 58 7.24 15.38 17.36
C ASP A 58 6.93 14.30 18.42
N PRO A 59 7.68 14.29 19.55
CA PRO A 59 7.57 13.30 20.60
C PRO A 59 6.21 13.31 21.33
N ALA A 60 5.44 14.39 21.19
CA ALA A 60 4.12 14.53 21.82
C ALA A 60 3.01 13.84 21.02
N LEU A 61 3.31 13.26 19.86
CA LEU A 61 2.33 12.54 19.06
C LEU A 61 1.94 11.20 19.69
N SER A 62 0.67 11.09 20.06
CA SER A 62 0.00 9.80 20.27
C SER A 62 0.07 8.95 18.99
N GLU A 63 0.13 7.63 19.16
CA GLU A 63 0.25 6.64 18.07
C GLU A 63 -0.82 6.84 16.99
N PHE A 64 -2.09 7.01 17.39
CA PHE A 64 -3.18 7.24 16.46
C PHE A 64 -3.00 8.55 15.67
N ARG A 65 -2.49 9.60 16.32
CA ARG A 65 -2.27 10.91 15.70
C ARG A 65 -1.11 10.87 14.71
N ALA A 66 -0.08 10.06 14.99
CA ALA A 66 1.03 9.84 14.07
C ALA A 66 0.56 9.14 12.78
N VAL A 67 -0.28 8.11 12.89
CA VAL A 67 -0.85 7.41 11.72
C VAL A 67 -1.75 8.34 10.91
N ALA A 68 -2.64 9.09 11.56
CA ALA A 68 -3.53 10.03 10.89
C ALA A 68 -2.74 11.12 10.12
N LYS A 69 -1.64 11.62 10.70
CA LYS A 69 -0.75 12.59 10.04
C LYS A 69 0.03 11.95 8.88
N GLY A 70 0.50 10.72 9.05
CA GLY A 70 1.13 9.93 8.00
C GLY A 70 0.20 9.71 6.81
N SER A 71 -1.03 9.27 7.05
CA SER A 71 -2.03 9.10 5.99
C SER A 71 -2.39 10.43 5.31
N ALA A 72 -2.51 11.52 6.07
CA ALA A 72 -2.78 12.84 5.50
C ALA A 72 -1.67 13.30 4.56
N ILE A 73 -0.40 13.07 4.91
CA ILE A 73 0.75 13.41 4.06
C ILE A 73 0.75 12.56 2.78
N LEU A 74 0.48 11.26 2.89
CA LEU A 74 0.38 10.38 1.71
C LEU A 74 -0.74 10.84 0.77
N VAL A 75 -1.93 11.13 1.31
CA VAL A 75 -3.07 11.62 0.51
C VAL A 75 -2.76 12.97 -0.10
N ALA A 76 -2.24 13.93 0.67
CA ALA A 76 -1.87 15.25 0.18
C ALA A 76 -0.83 15.17 -0.96
N SER A 77 0.12 14.24 -0.86
CA SER A 77 1.12 13.99 -1.92
C SER A 77 0.48 13.49 -3.21
N GLY A 78 -0.59 12.69 -3.11
CA GLY A 78 -1.36 12.20 -4.25
C GLY A 78 -2.27 13.25 -4.90
N LEU A 79 -2.60 14.34 -4.20
CA LEU A 79 -3.43 15.44 -4.73
C LEU A 79 -2.64 16.38 -5.66
N LEU A 80 -1.31 16.30 -5.72
CA LEU A 80 -0.52 17.10 -6.66
C LEU A 80 -0.82 16.65 -8.11
N PRO A 81 -1.29 17.54 -9.00
CA PRO A 81 -1.84 17.14 -10.31
C PRO A 81 -0.83 16.49 -11.25
N LEU A 82 0.44 16.93 -11.23
CA LEU A 82 1.51 16.32 -12.03
C LEU A 82 2.22 15.21 -11.26
N LEU A 83 2.86 15.57 -10.15
CA LEU A 83 3.72 14.64 -9.42
C LEU A 83 2.93 13.58 -8.67
N GLY A 84 1.75 13.95 -8.14
CA GLY A 84 0.84 13.06 -7.46
C GLY A 84 0.32 11.98 -8.40
N TRP A 85 -0.34 12.36 -9.50
CA TRP A 85 -1.03 11.38 -10.36
C TRP A 85 -0.11 10.52 -11.23
N PHE A 86 1.00 11.06 -11.74
CA PHE A 86 1.86 10.32 -12.68
C PHE A 86 3.02 9.58 -12.02
N VAL A 87 3.45 10.00 -10.83
CA VAL A 87 4.61 9.40 -10.14
C VAL A 87 4.18 8.80 -8.81
N PHE A 88 3.63 9.62 -7.92
CA PHE A 88 3.39 9.22 -6.55
C PHE A 88 2.27 8.17 -6.43
N VAL A 89 1.10 8.40 -7.02
CA VAL A 89 -0.06 7.49 -6.95
C VAL A 89 0.25 6.13 -7.61
N PRO A 90 0.83 6.05 -8.82
CA PRO A 90 1.21 4.77 -9.41
C PRO A 90 2.25 4.02 -8.58
N ALA A 91 3.29 4.73 -8.11
CA ALA A 91 4.31 4.13 -7.25
C ALA A 91 3.70 3.64 -5.92
N MET A 92 2.87 4.47 -5.28
CA MET A 92 2.18 4.14 -4.04
C MET A 92 1.25 2.95 -4.23
N LEU A 93 0.54 2.85 -5.34
CA LEU A 93 -0.33 1.71 -5.66
C LEU A 93 0.49 0.43 -5.80
N PHE A 94 1.58 0.46 -6.56
CA PHE A 94 2.46 -0.71 -6.72
C PHE A 94 3.09 -1.16 -5.39
N VAL A 95 3.55 -0.22 -4.57
CA VAL A 95 4.11 -0.54 -3.26
C VAL A 95 3.03 -1.09 -2.34
N SER A 96 1.83 -0.49 -2.33
CA SER A 96 0.72 -0.92 -1.48
C SER A 96 0.21 -2.31 -1.86
N VAL A 97 0.03 -2.61 -3.15
CA VAL A 97 -0.36 -3.96 -3.58
C VAL A 97 0.69 -4.98 -3.18
N GLY A 98 1.97 -4.67 -3.36
CA GLY A 98 3.07 -5.53 -2.92
C GLY A 98 3.05 -5.79 -1.41
N ALA A 99 2.87 -4.73 -0.61
CA ALA A 99 2.77 -4.82 0.84
C ALA A 99 1.55 -5.63 1.29
N GLY A 100 0.38 -5.42 0.68
CA GLY A 100 -0.84 -6.17 0.98
C GLY A 100 -0.68 -7.67 0.69
N VAL A 101 -0.04 -8.02 -0.43
CA VAL A 101 0.26 -9.44 -0.75
C VAL A 101 1.24 -10.04 0.25
N MET A 102 2.29 -9.32 0.63
CA MET A 102 3.24 -9.81 1.64
C MET A 102 2.58 -10.02 3.01
N ALA A 103 1.65 -9.15 3.38
CA ALA A 103 0.86 -9.28 4.60
C ALA A 103 -0.02 -10.55 4.56
N LEU A 104 -0.70 -10.82 3.44
CA LEU A 104 -1.49 -12.05 3.28
C LEU A 104 -0.64 -13.33 3.29
N LEU A 105 0.56 -13.26 2.71
CA LEU A 105 1.49 -14.40 2.70
C LEU A 105 2.20 -14.61 4.05
N GLY A 106 1.89 -13.81 5.07
CA GLY A 106 2.49 -13.94 6.41
C GLY A 106 4.00 -13.68 6.45
N ARG A 107 4.56 -13.04 5.42
CA ARG A 107 6.00 -12.73 5.34
C ARG A 107 6.30 -11.48 6.14
N SER A 108 6.28 -11.60 7.47
CA SER A 108 6.89 -10.62 8.35
C SER A 108 8.41 -10.87 8.38
N PRO A 109 9.26 -9.93 7.94
CA PRO A 109 10.68 -10.01 8.25
C PRO A 109 10.80 -10.02 9.78
N SER A 110 11.30 -11.12 10.32
CA SER A 110 11.43 -11.35 11.75
C SER A 110 12.14 -10.14 12.40
N ARG A 111 11.41 -9.36 13.21
CA ARG A 111 11.98 -8.37 14.17
C ARG A 111 12.80 -9.04 15.28
N THR A 112 13.30 -10.26 15.07
CA THR A 112 14.04 -11.06 16.04
C THR A 112 15.48 -10.56 16.22
N GLY A 113 16.01 -9.74 15.31
CA GLY A 113 17.39 -9.22 15.38
C GLY A 113 17.62 -7.97 16.25
N LEU A 114 16.56 -7.31 16.75
CA LEU A 114 16.69 -6.06 17.55
C LEU A 114 16.44 -6.26 19.05
N ALA A 115 16.04 -7.45 19.49
CA ALA A 115 15.85 -7.78 20.90
C ALA A 115 17.09 -8.44 21.55
N VAL A 116 18.17 -8.66 20.79
CA VAL A 116 19.43 -9.25 21.26
C VAL A 116 20.54 -8.18 21.24
N ASN A 117 20.38 -7.13 22.04
CA ASN A 117 21.52 -6.51 22.74
C ASN A 117 21.01 -5.68 23.94
N PRO A 118 20.62 -6.33 25.05
CA PRO A 118 20.42 -5.61 26.29
C PRO A 118 21.73 -5.15 26.92
N GLU A 119 22.86 -5.85 26.74
CA GLU A 119 24.15 -5.48 27.35
C GLU A 119 25.33 -5.91 26.48
N GLY A 120 26.08 -4.94 25.96
CA GLY A 120 27.36 -5.12 25.28
C GLY A 120 28.27 -3.96 25.68
N VAL A 121 28.89 -4.12 26.85
CA VAL A 121 30.02 -3.41 27.49
C VAL A 121 30.61 -2.23 26.71
#